data_AF-A0AA35U5Q4-F1
#
_entry.id   AF-A0AA35U5Q4-F1
#
_cell.length_a   1.000
_cell.length_b   1.000
_cell.length_c   1.000
_cell.angle_alpha   90.00
_cell.angle_beta   90.00
_cell.angle_gamma   90.00
#
_symmetry.space_group_name_H-M   'P 1'
#
loop_
_entity.id
_entity.type
_entity.pdbx_description
1 polymer ?
#
loop_
_entity_poly.entity_id
_entity_poly.type
_entity_poly.pdbx_seq_one_letter_code
_entity_poly.pdbx_strand_id
1 'polypeptide(L)'
;MIYLYIDFKCPASYLAMRPTLALAQKLGVGINWRPVRHYQAPQLAKKPEESVSERHRRVRAHARVQTHAHYAAIQNLPMQFRDPPPSTDIALAALCVLNDTGADTTLFIEAAFQCYWSSDADLDSLHVVSAFPGAPDMPDEQAARQRLETELASADAAGIFAAPTYIVHDQMFLGREHLPWITDLLTA
;
A
#
# COMPACT_ATOMS: atom_id res chain seq x y z
N MET A 1 -2.53 18.87 4.20
CA MET A 1 -2.31 17.80 3.20
C MET A 1 -1.75 16.59 3.92
N ILE A 2 -2.10 15.39 3.48
CA ILE A 2 -1.62 14.12 4.06
C ILE A 2 -0.65 13.49 3.06
N TYR A 3 0.58 13.16 3.45
CA TYR A 3 1.41 12.27 2.64
C TYR A 3 1.20 10.84 3.13
N LEU A 4 0.91 9.92 2.21
CA LEU A 4 0.61 8.53 2.54
C LEU A 4 1.47 7.59 1.70
N TYR A 5 2.42 6.92 2.37
CA TYR A 5 3.30 5.92 1.78
C TYR A 5 2.62 4.56 1.76
N ILE A 6 2.55 3.94 0.57
CA ILE A 6 1.82 2.69 0.33
C ILE A 6 2.63 1.71 -0.52
N ASP A 7 2.28 0.43 -0.38
CA ASP A 7 2.58 -0.60 -1.35
C ASP A 7 1.27 -1.31 -1.73
N PHE A 8 1.04 -1.59 -3.01
CA PHE A 8 -0.14 -2.28 -3.50
C PHE A 8 -0.26 -3.71 -2.94
N LYS A 9 0.86 -4.38 -2.65
CA LYS A 9 0.88 -5.69 -1.98
C LYS A 9 0.77 -5.62 -0.46
N CYS A 10 0.75 -4.43 0.14
CA CYS A 10 0.57 -4.32 1.57
C CYS A 10 -0.92 -4.43 1.95
N PRO A 11 -1.33 -5.44 2.74
CA PRO A 11 -2.73 -5.60 3.14
C PRO A 11 -3.20 -4.42 4.02
N ALA A 12 -2.31 -3.88 4.85
CA ALA A 12 -2.63 -2.73 5.70
C ALA A 12 -2.83 -1.45 4.88
N SER A 13 -2.07 -1.24 3.79
CA SER A 13 -2.29 -0.11 2.87
C SER A 13 -3.64 -0.22 2.16
N TYR A 14 -4.02 -1.42 1.74
CA TYR A 14 -5.34 -1.63 1.13
C TYR A 14 -6.50 -1.32 2.10
N LEU A 15 -6.41 -1.79 3.35
CA LEU A 15 -7.41 -1.49 4.38
C LEU A 15 -7.41 -0.02 4.83
N ALA A 16 -6.34 0.72 4.59
CA ALA A 16 -6.21 2.13 4.89
C ALA A 16 -6.85 3.03 3.84
N MET A 17 -6.97 2.57 2.59
CA MET A 17 -7.41 3.37 1.45
C MET A 17 -8.78 4.02 1.68
N ARG A 18 -9.84 3.21 1.85
CA ARG A 18 -11.22 3.70 2.06
C ARG A 18 -11.37 4.66 3.25
N PRO A 19 -10.90 4.32 4.48
CA PRO A 19 -11.06 5.24 5.60
C PRO A 19 -10.23 6.52 5.46
N THR A 20 -9.09 6.47 4.76
CA THR A 20 -8.29 7.67 4.48
C THR A 20 -8.99 8.59 3.48
N LEU A 21 -9.53 8.04 2.39
CA LEU A 21 -10.32 8.79 1.40
C LEU A 21 -11.54 9.46 2.06
N ALA A 22 -12.27 8.72 2.91
CA ALA A 22 -13.41 9.24 3.64
C ALA A 22 -13.02 10.40 4.58
N LEU A 23 -11.89 10.28 5.29
CA LEU A 23 -11.35 11.35 6.14
C LEU A 23 -10.96 12.57 5.30
N ALA A 24 -10.23 12.37 4.20
CA ALA A 24 -9.80 13.43 3.31
C ALA A 24 -10.98 14.21 2.73
N GLN A 25 -12.01 13.50 2.25
CA GLN A 25 -13.24 14.09 1.77
C GLN A 25 -13.98 14.87 2.87
N LYS A 26 -14.10 14.31 4.07
CA LYS A 26 -14.79 14.95 5.20
C LYS A 26 -14.12 16.26 5.62
N LEU A 27 -12.79 16.32 5.59
CA LEU A 27 -12.00 17.47 6.04
C LEU A 27 -11.60 18.42 4.92
N GLY A 28 -11.85 18.08 3.65
CA GLY A 28 -11.42 18.86 2.50
C GLY A 28 -9.89 18.93 2.35
N VAL A 29 -9.18 17.88 2.78
CA VAL A 29 -7.71 17.82 2.70
C VAL A 29 -7.25 16.92 1.56
N GLY A 30 -6.21 17.34 0.83
CA GLY A 30 -5.60 16.50 -0.21
C GLY A 30 -4.75 15.37 0.36
N ILE A 31 -4.65 14.27 -0.40
CA ILE A 31 -3.72 13.15 -0.14
C ILE A 31 -2.65 13.15 -1.23
N ASN A 32 -1.39 13.08 -0.83
CA ASN A 32 -0.26 12.83 -1.70
C ASN A 32 0.22 11.40 -1.47
N TRP A 33 -0.01 10.53 -2.45
CA TRP A 33 0.31 9.12 -2.37
C TRP A 33 1.76 8.87 -2.79
N ARG A 34 2.52 8.15 -1.96
CA ARG A 34 3.94 7.90 -2.17
C ARG A 34 4.23 6.40 -2.17
N PRO A 35 5.20 5.92 -2.96
CA PRO A 35 5.58 4.52 -2.94
C PRO A 35 6.46 4.20 -1.73
N VAL A 36 6.32 2.99 -1.21
CA VAL A 36 7.31 2.32 -0.37
C VAL A 36 7.24 0.83 -0.67
N ARG A 37 8.34 0.08 -0.54
CA ARG A 37 8.30 -1.38 -0.69
C ARG A 37 7.93 -2.04 0.63
N HIS A 38 6.88 -2.84 0.63
CA HIS A 38 6.46 -3.64 1.77
C HIS A 38 7.02 -5.06 1.69
N TYR A 39 7.60 -5.53 2.81
CA TYR A 39 7.92 -6.94 2.98
C TYR A 39 6.72 -7.67 3.60
N GLN A 40 6.02 -8.48 2.79
CA GLN A 40 5.01 -9.40 3.28
C GLN A 40 5.66 -10.69 3.75
N ALA A 41 5.50 -11.00 5.04
CA ALA A 41 6.02 -12.24 5.62
C ALA A 41 5.33 -13.48 5.00
N PRO A 42 6.06 -14.57 4.74
CA PRO A 42 5.51 -15.79 4.16
C PRO A 42 4.50 -16.46 5.10
N GLN A 43 3.51 -17.16 4.54
CA GLN A 43 2.60 -17.97 5.34
C GLN A 43 3.29 -19.28 5.71
N LEU A 44 3.56 -19.43 7.01
CA LEU A 44 4.30 -20.59 7.50
C LEU A 44 3.36 -21.78 7.70
N ALA A 45 3.62 -22.87 6.99
CA ALA A 45 2.96 -24.14 7.25
C ALA A 45 3.38 -24.70 8.62
N LYS A 46 2.48 -25.43 9.29
CA LYS A 46 2.80 -26.13 10.54
C LYS A 46 3.75 -27.29 10.22
N LYS A 47 4.91 -27.34 10.90
CA LYS A 47 5.81 -28.50 10.82
C LYS A 47 5.43 -29.57 11.86
N PRO A 48 5.78 -30.86 11.63
CA PRO A 48 5.56 -31.93 12.62
C PRO A 48 6.26 -31.65 13.95
N GLU A 49 7.50 -31.17 13.89
CA GLU A 49 8.26 -30.68 15.03
C GLU A 49 8.59 -29.21 14.82
N GLU A 50 8.17 -28.37 15.77
CA GLU A 50 8.46 -26.93 15.78
C GLU A 50 9.06 -26.58 17.12
N SER A 51 10.16 -25.82 17.10
CA SER A 51 10.59 -25.08 18.29
C SER A 51 9.51 -24.09 18.73
N VAL A 52 9.56 -23.65 19.99
CA VAL A 52 8.68 -22.60 20.51
C VAL A 52 8.74 -21.34 19.64
N SER A 53 9.94 -20.96 19.19
CA SER A 53 10.18 -19.80 18.33
C SER A 53 9.50 -19.94 16.96
N GLU A 54 9.61 -21.11 16.31
CA GLU A 54 8.95 -21.38 15.03
C GLU A 54 7.43 -21.36 15.17
N ARG A 55 6.90 -22.02 16.20
CA ARG A 55 5.47 -22.02 16.51
C ARG A 55 4.96 -20.60 16.72
N HIS A 56 5.66 -19.79 17.51
CA HIS A 56 5.29 -18.39 17.75
C HIS A 56 5.32 -17.55 16.47
N ARG A 57 6.33 -17.72 15.61
CA ARG A 57 6.41 -17.03 14.32
C ARG A 57 5.22 -17.39 13.43
N ARG A 58 4.89 -18.68 13.33
CA ARG A 58 3.75 -19.16 12.54
C ARG A 58 2.41 -18.67 13.07
N VAL A 59 2.16 -18.80 14.39
CA VAL A 59 0.90 -18.37 15.01
C VAL A 59 0.69 -16.86 14.82
N ARG A 60 1.73 -16.04 15.00
CA ARG A 60 1.64 -14.58 14.74
C ARG A 60 1.45 -14.23 13.27
N ALA A 61 2.00 -15.00 12.34
CA ALA A 61 1.76 -14.78 10.91
C ALA A 61 0.29 -15.09 10.57
N HIS A 62 -0.22 -16.23 11.02
CA HIS A 62 -1.61 -16.63 10.81
C HIS A 62 -2.61 -15.65 11.44
N ALA A 63 -2.37 -15.25 12.71
CA ALA A 63 -3.22 -14.27 13.38
C ALA A 63 -3.25 -12.93 12.64
N ARG A 64 -2.12 -12.48 12.08
CA ARG A 64 -2.09 -11.25 11.26
C ARG A 64 -2.94 -11.38 10.01
N VAL A 65 -2.85 -12.48 9.27
CA VAL A 65 -3.69 -12.72 8.08
C VAL A 65 -5.17 -12.72 8.46
N GLN A 66 -5.55 -13.40 9.54
CA GLN A 66 -6.94 -13.43 10.03
C GLN A 66 -7.46 -12.05 10.42
N THR A 67 -6.65 -11.23 11.11
CA THR A 67 -7.02 -9.86 11.46
C THR A 67 -7.27 -9.01 10.21
N HIS A 68 -6.40 -9.09 9.20
CA HIS A 68 -6.61 -8.35 7.94
C HIS A 68 -7.88 -8.81 7.23
N ALA A 69 -8.11 -10.12 7.11
CA ALA A 69 -9.31 -10.67 6.50
C ALA A 69 -10.59 -10.23 7.25
N HIS A 70 -10.55 -10.16 8.57
CA HIS A 70 -11.67 -9.67 9.38
C HIS A 70 -11.99 -8.19 9.08
N TYR A 71 -10.97 -7.33 9.03
CA TYR A 71 -11.17 -5.92 8.67
C TYR A 71 -11.62 -5.73 7.22
N ALA A 72 -11.13 -6.55 6.30
CA ALA A 72 -11.60 -6.54 4.91
C ALA A 72 -13.09 -6.88 4.82
N ALA A 73 -13.54 -7.90 5.57
CA ALA A 73 -14.95 -8.28 5.66
C ALA A 73 -15.83 -7.14 6.22
N ILE A 74 -15.40 -6.46 7.29
CA ILE A 74 -16.10 -5.28 7.84
C ILE A 74 -16.25 -4.18 6.77
N GLN A 75 -15.21 -3.97 5.95
CA GLN A 75 -15.22 -2.95 4.90
C GLN A 75 -15.87 -3.42 3.59
N ASN A 76 -16.37 -4.66 3.51
CA ASN A 76 -16.83 -5.28 2.25
C ASN A 76 -15.78 -5.18 1.13
N LEU A 77 -14.53 -5.52 1.46
CA LEU A 77 -13.41 -5.56 0.52
C LEU A 77 -13.01 -7.02 0.22
N PRO A 78 -12.81 -7.39 -1.06
CA PRO A 78 -12.18 -8.67 -1.39
C PRO A 78 -10.71 -8.65 -0.93
N MET A 79 -10.25 -9.69 -0.25
CA MET A 79 -8.85 -9.78 0.16
C MET A 79 -8.34 -11.21 -0.01
N GLN A 80 -7.68 -11.45 -1.13
CA GLN A 80 -7.02 -12.71 -1.44
C GLN A 80 -5.51 -12.57 -1.22
N PHE A 81 -4.99 -13.24 -0.20
CA PHE A 81 -3.55 -13.26 0.05
C PHE A 81 -2.84 -14.13 -0.99
N ARG A 82 -1.74 -13.61 -1.52
CA ARG A 82 -0.84 -14.32 -2.45
C ARG A 82 0.41 -14.78 -1.72
N ASP A 83 0.85 -16.01 -1.98
CA ASP A 83 2.06 -16.60 -1.42
C ASP A 83 2.80 -17.46 -2.46
N PRO A 84 3.98 -17.03 -2.97
CA PRO A 84 4.65 -15.78 -2.63
C PRO A 84 3.92 -14.54 -3.18
N PRO A 85 4.01 -13.38 -2.52
CA PRO A 85 3.44 -12.14 -3.05
C PRO A 85 4.26 -11.64 -4.25
N PRO A 86 3.65 -11.41 -5.42
CA PRO A 86 4.36 -10.88 -6.58
C PRO A 86 4.81 -9.44 -6.34
N SER A 87 5.77 -9.00 -7.15
CA SER A 87 6.19 -7.60 -7.23
C SER A 87 5.03 -6.70 -7.65
N THR A 88 5.13 -5.43 -7.28
CA THR A 88 4.18 -4.35 -7.59
C THR A 88 4.92 -3.14 -8.15
N ASP A 89 6.18 -3.31 -8.54
CA ASP A 89 7.10 -2.20 -8.84
C ASP A 89 6.65 -1.40 -10.07
N ILE A 90 6.09 -2.03 -11.12
CA ILE A 90 5.53 -1.24 -12.24
C ILE A 90 4.34 -0.38 -11.80
N ALA A 91 3.43 -0.89 -10.99
CA ALA A 91 2.35 -0.07 -10.45
C ALA A 91 2.87 1.06 -9.55
N LEU A 92 3.90 0.81 -8.74
CA LEU A 92 4.54 1.85 -7.93
C LEU A 92 5.29 2.88 -8.79
N ALA A 93 5.91 2.46 -9.89
CA ALA A 93 6.54 3.34 -10.86
C ALA A 93 5.51 4.22 -11.58
N ALA A 94 4.36 3.66 -11.96
CA ALA A 94 3.24 4.41 -12.50
C ALA A 94 2.75 5.49 -11.52
N LEU A 95 2.67 5.17 -10.22
CA LEU A 95 2.36 6.16 -9.19
C LEU A 95 3.37 7.31 -9.17
N CYS A 96 4.67 7.03 -9.31
CA CYS A 96 5.69 8.07 -9.39
C CYS A 96 5.50 8.97 -10.62
N VAL A 97 5.27 8.37 -11.79
CA VAL A 97 5.06 9.12 -13.04
C VAL A 97 3.82 10.01 -12.92
N LEU A 98 2.71 9.48 -12.37
CA LEU A 98 1.51 10.28 -12.12
C LEU A 98 1.78 11.46 -11.18
N ASN A 99 2.53 11.24 -10.10
CA ASN A 99 2.90 12.31 -9.17
C ASN A 99 3.70 13.43 -9.87
N ASP A 100 4.56 13.11 -10.83
CA ASP A 100 5.33 14.10 -11.59
C ASP A 100 4.44 14.95 -12.53
N THR A 101 3.29 14.42 -12.96
CA THR A 101 2.30 15.17 -13.76
C THR A 101 1.40 16.09 -12.93
N GLY A 102 1.31 15.87 -11.61
CA GLY A 102 0.37 16.55 -10.72
C GLY A 102 -1.10 16.15 -10.93
N ALA A 103 -1.38 15.09 -11.70
CA ALA A 103 -2.72 14.56 -11.89
C ALA A 103 -3.26 13.89 -10.61
N ASP A 104 -4.59 13.77 -10.50
CA ASP A 104 -5.23 12.99 -9.44
C ASP A 104 -4.90 11.50 -9.62
N THR A 105 -4.22 10.93 -8.63
CA THR A 105 -3.78 9.53 -8.63
C THR A 105 -4.81 8.58 -8.05
N THR A 106 -5.91 9.10 -7.48
CA THR A 106 -6.91 8.31 -6.73
C THR A 106 -7.52 7.19 -7.58
N LEU A 107 -7.94 7.51 -8.80
CA LEU A 107 -8.58 6.54 -9.70
C LEU A 107 -7.65 5.35 -10.02
N PHE A 108 -6.38 5.64 -10.28
CA PHE A 108 -5.37 4.62 -10.54
C PHE A 108 -5.11 3.75 -9.30
N ILE A 109 -4.96 4.38 -8.13
CA ILE A 109 -4.67 3.70 -6.88
C ILE A 109 -5.80 2.76 -6.49
N GLU A 110 -7.05 3.21 -6.57
CA GLU A 110 -8.22 2.38 -6.28
C GLU A 110 -8.28 1.16 -7.21
N ALA A 111 -8.06 1.36 -8.51
CA ALA A 111 -8.04 0.26 -9.48
C ALA A 111 -6.90 -0.74 -9.22
N ALA A 112 -5.68 -0.25 -9.01
CA ALA A 112 -4.51 -1.09 -8.76
C ALA A 112 -4.69 -1.93 -7.48
N PHE A 113 -5.14 -1.32 -6.38
CA PHE A 113 -5.46 -2.05 -5.15
C PHE A 113 -6.57 -3.09 -5.37
N GLN A 114 -7.68 -2.69 -6.00
CA GLN A 114 -8.78 -3.61 -6.25
C GLN A 114 -8.33 -4.82 -7.08
N CYS A 115 -7.59 -4.60 -8.17
CA CYS A 115 -7.11 -5.68 -9.04
C CYS A 115 -6.09 -6.59 -8.34
N TYR A 116 -5.17 -6.03 -7.52
CA TYR A 116 -4.21 -6.83 -6.75
C TYR A 116 -4.91 -7.81 -5.79
N TRP A 117 -5.92 -7.31 -5.05
CA TRP A 117 -6.54 -8.06 -3.95
C TRP A 117 -7.77 -8.90 -4.37
N SER A 118 -8.29 -8.73 -5.59
CA SER A 118 -9.49 -9.43 -6.08
C SER A 118 -9.30 -10.35 -7.29
N SER A 119 -8.34 -10.07 -8.18
CA SER A 119 -8.30 -10.71 -9.52
C SER A 119 -6.93 -11.23 -9.93
N ASP A 120 -6.04 -11.50 -8.96
CA ASP A 120 -4.67 -11.97 -9.17
C ASP A 120 -3.88 -11.17 -10.23
N ALA A 121 -4.19 -9.88 -10.39
CA ALA A 121 -3.56 -9.06 -11.41
C ALA A 121 -2.04 -8.95 -11.15
N ASP A 122 -1.27 -9.03 -12.24
CA ASP A 122 0.18 -8.83 -12.21
C ASP A 122 0.49 -7.34 -12.27
N LEU A 123 0.77 -6.74 -11.12
CA LEU A 123 1.09 -5.32 -10.98
C LEU A 123 2.56 -5.01 -11.28
N ASP A 124 3.37 -6.00 -11.68
CA ASP A 124 4.72 -5.79 -12.23
C ASP A 124 4.74 -5.91 -13.76
N SER A 125 3.57 -6.06 -14.39
CA SER A 125 3.41 -6.07 -15.85
C SER A 125 2.96 -4.71 -16.36
N LEU A 126 3.77 -4.09 -17.23
CA LEU A 126 3.42 -2.83 -17.90
C LEU A 126 2.10 -2.93 -18.65
N HIS A 127 1.87 -4.02 -19.36
CA HIS A 127 0.62 -4.22 -20.12
C HIS A 127 -0.62 -4.20 -19.22
N VAL A 128 -0.56 -4.86 -18.06
CA VAL A 128 -1.67 -4.91 -17.10
C VAL A 128 -1.88 -3.53 -16.46
N VAL A 129 -0.80 -2.89 -16.00
CA VAL A 129 -0.86 -1.61 -15.29
C VAL A 129 -1.34 -0.48 -16.21
N SER A 130 -0.88 -0.44 -17.46
CA SER A 130 -1.32 0.57 -18.45
C SER A 130 -2.80 0.43 -18.84
N ALA A 131 -3.43 -0.71 -18.57
CA ALA A 131 -4.87 -0.91 -18.81
C ALA A 131 -5.75 -0.37 -17.66
N PHE A 132 -5.16 0.01 -16.52
CA PHE A 132 -5.94 0.55 -15.41
C PHE A 132 -6.45 1.97 -15.68
N PRO A 133 -7.67 2.31 -15.21
CA PRO A 133 -8.18 3.66 -15.33
C PRO A 133 -7.27 4.63 -14.56
N GLY A 134 -6.95 5.76 -15.18
CA GLY A 134 -6.05 6.76 -14.60
C GLY A 134 -4.57 6.39 -14.64
N ALA A 135 -4.18 5.29 -15.28
CA ALA A 135 -2.76 4.97 -15.49
C ALA A 135 -2.07 6.06 -16.34
N PRO A 136 -0.81 6.41 -16.03
CA PRO A 136 -0.04 7.33 -16.86
C PRO A 136 0.43 6.64 -18.14
N ASP A 137 0.78 7.45 -19.14
CA ASP A 137 1.58 6.95 -20.25
C ASP A 137 3.01 6.66 -19.77
N MET A 138 3.50 5.45 -20.06
CA MET A 138 4.83 4.96 -19.65
C MET A 138 5.52 4.29 -20.84
N PRO A 139 5.92 5.05 -21.87
CA PRO A 139 6.57 4.51 -23.06
C PRO A 139 7.98 3.96 -22.75
N ASP A 140 8.60 4.40 -21.66
CA ASP A 140 9.90 3.94 -21.17
C ASP A 140 9.75 3.33 -19.77
N GLU A 141 9.62 2.00 -19.72
CA GLU A 141 9.52 1.23 -18.48
C GLU A 141 10.77 1.41 -17.60
N GLN A 142 11.96 1.50 -18.22
CA GLN A 142 13.21 1.58 -17.51
C GLN A 142 13.34 2.92 -16.80
N ALA A 143 12.96 4.02 -17.47
CA ALA A 143 12.90 5.35 -16.85
C ALA A 143 11.90 5.37 -15.68
N ALA A 144 10.72 4.76 -15.84
CA ALA A 144 9.72 4.68 -14.78
C ALA A 144 10.25 3.89 -13.55
N ARG A 145 10.92 2.75 -13.78
CA ARG A 145 11.58 1.98 -12.70
C ARG A 145 12.68 2.77 -12.00
N GLN A 146 13.52 3.50 -12.76
CA GLN A 146 14.56 4.35 -12.16
C GLN A 146 13.97 5.49 -11.32
N ARG A 147 12.84 6.06 -11.78
CA ARG A 147 12.09 7.07 -11.05
C ARG A 147 11.56 6.51 -9.71
N LEU A 148 11.06 5.27 -9.71
CA LEU A 148 10.68 4.56 -8.49
C LEU A 148 11.86 4.38 -7.52
N GLU A 149 13.02 3.90 -7.99
CA GLU A 149 14.19 3.73 -7.11
C GLU A 149 14.61 5.04 -6.44
N THR A 150 14.47 6.16 -7.16
CA THR A 150 14.76 7.50 -6.62
C THR A 150 13.77 7.90 -5.51
N GLU A 151 12.46 7.67 -5.70
CA GLU A 151 11.49 7.89 -4.61
C GLU A 151 11.73 6.98 -3.42
N LEU A 152 12.05 5.71 -3.65
CA LEU A 152 12.31 4.75 -2.57
C LEU A 152 13.55 5.13 -1.76
N ALA A 153 14.63 5.56 -2.41
CA ALA A 153 15.82 6.07 -1.74
C ALA A 153 15.52 7.35 -0.93
N SER A 154 14.67 8.23 -1.46
CA SER A 154 14.23 9.42 -0.71
C SER A 154 13.36 9.06 0.50
N ALA A 155 12.48 8.06 0.38
CA ALA A 155 11.64 7.58 1.48
C ALA A 155 12.49 6.94 2.59
N ASP A 156 13.48 6.12 2.20
CA ASP A 156 14.44 5.51 3.14
C ASP A 156 15.26 6.56 3.89
N ALA A 157 15.79 7.56 3.19
CA ALA A 157 16.51 8.69 3.80
C ALA A 157 15.64 9.50 4.77
N ALA A 158 14.32 9.53 4.57
CA ALA A 158 13.35 10.14 5.46
C ALA A 158 12.90 9.21 6.62
N GLY A 159 13.45 8.01 6.72
CA GLY A 159 13.12 7.03 7.76
C GLY A 159 11.83 6.25 7.52
N ILE A 160 11.32 6.23 6.28
CA ILE A 160 10.10 5.50 5.92
C ILE A 160 10.45 4.08 5.48
N PHE A 161 10.08 3.09 6.30
CA PHE A 161 10.43 1.67 6.07
C PHE A 161 9.22 0.74 6.01
N ALA A 162 8.00 1.26 6.16
CA ALA A 162 6.80 0.45 6.25
C ALA A 162 5.59 1.11 5.61
N ALA A 163 4.58 0.29 5.34
CA ALA A 163 3.33 0.70 4.71
C ALA A 163 2.13 0.20 5.56
N PRO A 164 1.05 0.98 5.68
CA PRO A 164 0.95 2.38 5.30
C PRO A 164 1.63 3.29 6.32
N THR A 165 2.33 4.32 5.87
CA THR A 165 2.88 5.37 6.73
C THR A 165 2.31 6.72 6.33
N TYR A 166 1.77 7.47 7.29
CA TYR A 166 1.23 8.81 7.09
C TYR A 166 2.22 9.84 7.60
N ILE A 167 2.44 10.91 6.85
CA ILE A 167 3.10 12.13 7.32
C ILE A 167 2.08 13.28 7.29
N VAL A 168 1.85 13.87 8.47
CA VAL A 168 0.94 15.01 8.66
C VAL A 168 1.62 16.01 9.58
N HIS A 169 1.79 17.27 9.15
CA HIS A 169 2.50 18.32 9.90
C HIS A 169 3.87 17.85 10.44
N ASP A 170 4.67 17.22 9.57
CA ASP A 170 5.99 16.64 9.88
C ASP A 170 5.99 15.49 10.92
N GLN A 171 4.82 15.02 11.34
CA GLN A 171 4.67 13.87 12.24
C GLN A 171 4.40 12.59 11.46
N MET A 172 5.09 11.52 11.84
CA MET A 172 4.96 10.19 11.24
C MET A 172 4.01 9.28 12.03
N PHE A 173 3.05 8.67 11.34
CA PHE A 173 2.12 7.69 11.90
C PHE A 173 2.17 6.39 11.10
N LEU A 174 2.38 5.27 11.78
CA LEU A 174 2.46 3.95 11.14
C LEU A 174 1.13 3.20 11.31
N GLY A 175 0.38 3.04 10.21
CA GLY A 175 -0.90 2.33 10.24
C GLY A 175 -2.13 3.23 10.33
N ARG A 176 -3.25 2.70 9.85
CA ARG A 176 -4.57 3.38 9.81
C ARG A 176 -5.19 3.58 11.20
N GLU A 177 -4.66 2.89 12.21
CA GLU A 177 -5.07 2.99 13.60
C GLU A 177 -4.92 4.41 14.15
N HIS A 178 -4.06 5.22 13.52
CA HIS A 178 -3.84 6.62 13.87
C HIS A 178 -4.80 7.61 13.19
N LEU A 179 -5.71 7.18 12.31
CA LEU A 179 -6.66 8.09 11.65
C LEU A 179 -7.49 8.95 12.62
N PRO A 180 -7.92 8.48 13.81
CA PRO A 180 -8.56 9.35 14.80
C PRO A 180 -7.64 10.49 15.26
N TRP A 181 -6.38 10.20 15.57
CA TRP A 181 -5.40 11.22 15.98
C TRP A 181 -5.06 12.16 14.81
N ILE A 182 -4.90 11.62 13.60
CA ILE A 182 -4.71 12.43 12.38
C ILE A 182 -5.91 13.37 12.16
N THR A 183 -7.15 12.90 12.44
CA THR A 183 -8.35 13.75 12.37
C THR A 183 -8.21 14.93 13.32
N ASP A 184 -7.90 14.68 14.58
CA ASP A 184 -7.76 15.72 15.60
C ASP A 184 -6.70 16.76 15.19
N LEU A 185 -5.54 16.30 14.69
CA LEU A 185 -4.44 17.15 14.23
C LEU A 185 -4.79 18.03 13.01
N LEU A 186 -5.70 17.59 12.15
CA LEU A 186 -6.13 18.33 10.97
C LEU A 186 -7.31 19.28 11.24
N THR A 187 -7.96 19.12 12.39
CA THR A 187 -9.11 19.95 12.82
C THR A 187 -8.77 20.98 13.89
N ALA A 188 -7.58 20.87 14.50
CA ALA A 188 -7.04 21.83 15.46
C ALA A 188 -6.55 23.11 14.76
#